data_AF-A0A3N6PE83-F1
#
_entry.id   AF-A0A3N6PE83-F1
#
_cell.length_a   1.000
_cell.length_b   1.000
_cell.length_c   1.000
_cell.angle_alpha   90.00
_cell.angle_beta   90.00
_cell.angle_gamma   90.00
#
_symmetry.space_group_name_H-M   'P 1'
#
loop_
_entity.id
_entity.type
_entity.pdbx_description
1 polymer ?
#
loop_
_entity_poly.entity_id
_entity_poly.type
_entity_poly.pdbx_seq_one_letter_code
_entity_poly.pdbx_strand_id
1 'polypeptide(L)'
;MSQLDSSWHVVDEWWPRYTGGLTAELVELHDVLRELNEQWEASACPFDVDPLAINWTTDIPQSGPLRTNQEENWSRWLAQLIRDSKGAFTAAVFDTGLDPQGLQVRCEKAFQDEQLHDRRVDIIAQGPDRGVTVEVKIEDEHYEKTGQAAYLAEKNDQQGRTWAHYLLLPKRKSDELQGSFGDRVRETDSRVRIDPVNDEERPVTVLYWSEIARAIRQTILTDAEPSDHWRASGYLFTTLIEQRIMDCYPLSTIERIQTERVGISDVTRLQTIDPAEQLAHLKATHTEVHHG
;
A
#
# COMPACT_ATOMS: atom_id res chain seq x y z
N MET A 1 4.96 -49.21 -0.71
CA MET A 1 4.69 -48.27 -1.83
C MET A 1 3.18 -48.12 -2.01
N SER A 2 2.46 -47.51 -1.06
CA SER A 2 0.98 -47.48 -1.13
C SER A 2 0.29 -46.34 -0.35
N GLN A 3 0.98 -45.21 -0.16
CA GLN A 3 0.39 -43.97 0.38
C GLN A 3 0.85 -42.74 -0.41
N LEU A 4 2.08 -42.75 -0.91
CA LEU A 4 2.59 -41.73 -1.85
C LEU A 4 1.88 -41.79 -3.21
N ASP A 5 1.66 -42.98 -3.78
CA ASP A 5 0.99 -43.14 -5.08
C ASP A 5 -0.49 -42.71 -5.05
N SER A 6 -1.19 -42.91 -3.93
CA SER A 6 -2.56 -42.41 -3.77
C SER A 6 -2.63 -40.90 -3.60
N SER A 7 -1.53 -40.28 -3.16
CA SER A 7 -1.44 -38.82 -2.98
C SER A 7 -1.17 -38.09 -4.31
N TRP A 8 -0.50 -38.74 -5.26
CA TRP A 8 -0.26 -38.18 -6.60
C TRP A 8 -1.53 -37.98 -7.41
N HIS A 9 -2.51 -38.89 -7.32
CA HIS A 9 -3.80 -38.72 -7.98
C HIS A 9 -4.55 -37.47 -7.50
N VAL A 10 -4.41 -37.11 -6.23
CA VAL A 10 -5.01 -35.87 -5.68
C VAL A 10 -4.34 -34.64 -6.32
N VAL A 11 -3.02 -34.67 -6.50
CA VAL A 11 -2.28 -33.61 -7.19
C VAL A 11 -2.64 -33.56 -8.68
N ASP A 12 -2.75 -34.71 -9.34
CA ASP A 12 -3.08 -34.81 -10.77
C ASP A 12 -4.52 -34.34 -11.07
N GLU A 13 -5.46 -34.49 -10.13
CA GLU A 13 -6.81 -33.93 -10.25
C GLU A 13 -6.89 -32.45 -9.85
N TRP A 14 -6.08 -32.04 -8.86
CA TRP A 14 -6.00 -30.65 -8.40
C TRP A 14 -5.35 -29.75 -9.44
N TRP A 15 -4.25 -30.20 -10.07
CA TRP A 15 -3.42 -29.40 -10.97
C TRP A 15 -4.18 -28.82 -12.18
N PRO A 16 -5.01 -29.57 -12.92
CA PRO A 16 -5.81 -29.02 -14.01
C PRO A 16 -6.87 -28.02 -13.54
N ARG A 17 -7.43 -28.21 -12.33
CA ARG A 17 -8.42 -27.27 -11.76
C ARG A 17 -7.75 -25.97 -11.33
N TYR A 18 -6.62 -26.09 -10.64
CA TYR A 18 -5.82 -24.94 -10.22
C TYR A 18 -5.30 -24.13 -11.42
N THR A 19 -4.70 -24.80 -12.40
CA THR A 19 -4.20 -24.13 -13.61
C THR A 19 -5.33 -23.59 -14.50
N GLY A 20 -6.49 -24.28 -14.54
CA GLY A 20 -7.69 -23.78 -15.21
C GLY A 20 -8.26 -22.52 -14.56
N GLY A 21 -8.36 -22.48 -13.23
CA GLY A 21 -8.79 -21.29 -12.48
C GLY A 21 -7.83 -20.11 -12.67
N LEU A 22 -6.53 -20.36 -12.50
CA LEU A 22 -5.49 -19.36 -12.72
C LEU A 22 -5.54 -18.77 -14.14
N THR A 23 -5.79 -19.60 -15.15
CA THR A 23 -5.91 -19.13 -16.55
C THR A 23 -7.11 -18.20 -16.71
N ALA A 24 -8.26 -18.52 -16.10
CA ALA A 24 -9.44 -17.68 -16.18
C ALA A 24 -9.22 -16.32 -15.49
N GLU A 25 -8.60 -16.32 -14.31
CA GLU A 25 -8.28 -15.09 -13.57
C GLU A 25 -7.26 -14.22 -14.31
N LEU A 26 -6.25 -14.82 -14.96
CA LEU A 26 -5.28 -14.07 -15.76
C LEU A 26 -5.90 -13.44 -17.02
N VAL A 27 -6.89 -14.11 -17.63
CA VAL A 27 -7.66 -13.55 -18.76
C VAL A 27 -8.51 -12.37 -18.27
N GLU A 28 -9.22 -12.53 -17.15
CA GLU A 28 -10.01 -11.45 -16.56
C GLU A 28 -9.13 -10.26 -16.15
N LEU A 29 -7.97 -10.53 -15.55
CA LEU A 29 -7.02 -9.50 -15.16
C LEU A 29 -6.46 -8.74 -16.36
N HIS A 30 -6.17 -9.43 -17.46
CA HIS A 30 -5.77 -8.81 -18.71
C HIS A 30 -6.86 -7.83 -19.21
N ASP A 31 -8.12 -8.25 -19.21
CA ASP A 31 -9.23 -7.44 -19.68
C ASP A 31 -9.45 -6.19 -18.79
N VAL A 32 -9.41 -6.35 -17.46
CA VAL A 32 -9.50 -5.23 -16.52
C VAL A 32 -8.35 -4.23 -16.70
N LEU A 33 -7.12 -4.71 -16.89
CA LEU A 33 -5.97 -3.82 -17.12
C LEU A 33 -6.07 -3.08 -18.46
N ARG A 34 -6.68 -3.68 -19.48
CA ARG A 34 -6.96 -3.00 -20.74
C ARG A 34 -8.02 -1.92 -20.59
N GLU A 35 -9.13 -2.23 -19.92
CA GLU A 35 -10.17 -1.24 -19.62
C GLU A 35 -9.61 -0.06 -18.81
N LEU A 36 -8.74 -0.33 -17.83
CA LEU A 36 -8.04 0.72 -17.09
C LEU A 36 -7.19 1.59 -18.03
N ASN A 37 -6.37 1.02 -18.92
CA ASN A 37 -5.60 1.83 -19.87
C ASN A 37 -6.50 2.76 -20.71
N GLU A 38 -7.65 2.26 -21.19
CA GLU A 38 -8.63 3.06 -21.93
C GLU A 38 -9.20 4.20 -21.04
N GLN A 39 -9.43 3.94 -19.76
CA GLN A 39 -9.86 4.95 -18.79
C GLN A 39 -8.80 6.03 -18.57
N TRP A 40 -7.53 5.65 -18.41
CA TRP A 40 -6.42 6.59 -18.25
C TRP A 40 -6.26 7.48 -19.49
N GLU A 41 -6.27 6.88 -20.69
CA GLU A 41 -6.22 7.60 -21.97
C GLU A 41 -7.40 8.60 -22.13
N ALA A 42 -8.59 8.24 -21.64
CA ALA A 42 -9.76 9.11 -21.69
C ALA A 42 -9.83 10.15 -20.55
N SER A 43 -8.95 10.06 -19.55
CA SER A 43 -8.99 10.91 -18.36
C SER A 43 -8.45 12.32 -18.63
N ALA A 44 -8.71 13.25 -17.70
CA ALA A 44 -8.11 14.59 -17.75
C ALA A 44 -6.66 14.64 -17.21
N CYS A 45 -6.13 13.50 -16.74
CA CYS A 45 -4.80 13.44 -16.17
C CYS A 45 -3.72 13.48 -17.28
N PRO A 46 -2.46 13.81 -16.94
CA PRO A 46 -1.40 13.97 -17.93
C PRO A 46 -0.76 12.63 -18.39
N PHE A 47 -1.36 11.49 -18.03
CA PHE A 47 -0.86 10.16 -18.34
C PHE A 47 -1.87 9.38 -19.16
N ASP A 48 -1.41 8.82 -20.28
CA ASP A 48 -2.28 8.11 -21.23
C ASP A 48 -2.34 6.59 -20.97
N VAL A 49 -1.67 6.11 -19.92
CA VAL A 49 -1.55 4.67 -19.61
C VAL A 49 -1.65 4.43 -18.10
N ASP A 50 -2.09 3.22 -17.74
CA ASP A 50 -2.21 2.76 -16.35
C ASP A 50 -0.83 2.53 -15.71
N PRO A 51 -0.67 2.79 -14.39
CA PRO A 51 0.54 2.47 -13.62
C PRO A 51 1.07 1.04 -13.76
N LEU A 52 0.21 0.07 -14.08
CA LEU A 52 0.55 -1.34 -14.31
C LEU A 52 0.66 -1.70 -15.81
N ALA A 53 0.64 -0.75 -16.74
CA ALA A 53 0.80 -1.03 -18.16
C ALA A 53 2.16 -1.68 -18.49
N ILE A 54 3.24 -1.21 -17.84
CA ILE A 54 4.62 -1.63 -18.11
C ILE A 54 5.24 -2.23 -16.85
N ASN A 55 6.10 -3.23 -17.02
CA ASN A 55 6.91 -3.79 -15.94
C ASN A 55 8.13 -2.91 -15.61
N TRP A 56 8.15 -2.33 -14.40
CA TRP A 56 9.25 -1.53 -13.87
C TRP A 56 10.22 -2.34 -13.00
N THR A 57 10.02 -3.65 -12.89
CA THR A 57 10.85 -4.56 -12.09
C THR A 57 12.01 -5.16 -12.86
N THR A 58 11.93 -5.17 -14.20
CA THR A 58 12.88 -5.84 -15.11
C THR A 58 14.19 -5.09 -15.31
N ASP A 59 14.19 -3.77 -15.10
CA ASP A 59 15.42 -2.98 -15.07
C ASP A 59 15.89 -2.84 -13.62
N ILE A 60 17.20 -3.01 -13.42
CA ILE A 60 17.97 -3.08 -12.16
C ILE A 60 17.24 -2.38 -10.99
N PRO A 61 17.17 -2.96 -9.77
CA PRO A 61 16.51 -2.35 -8.60
C PRO A 61 17.03 -0.96 -8.17
N GLN A 62 18.08 -0.44 -8.82
CA GLN A 62 18.65 0.90 -8.65
C GLN A 62 18.34 1.86 -9.82
N SER A 63 17.68 1.42 -10.89
CA SER A 63 17.54 2.12 -12.17
C SER A 63 16.23 2.90 -12.34
N GLY A 64 15.57 3.24 -11.22
CA GLY A 64 14.44 4.17 -11.21
C GLY A 64 14.76 5.46 -10.44
N PRO A 65 13.99 6.55 -10.63
CA PRO A 65 14.14 7.77 -9.84
C PRO A 65 13.92 7.54 -8.34
N LEU A 66 13.13 6.51 -7.99
CA LEU A 66 12.81 6.17 -6.61
C LEU A 66 13.70 5.00 -6.16
N ARG A 67 14.49 5.23 -5.11
CA ARG A 67 15.25 4.16 -4.44
C ARG A 67 14.29 3.34 -3.58
N THR A 68 14.01 2.10 -3.95
CA THR A 68 13.09 1.21 -3.21
C THR A 68 13.79 0.23 -2.27
N ASN A 69 15.10 0.39 -2.09
CA ASN A 69 15.97 -0.56 -1.40
C ASN A 69 15.92 -0.49 0.14
N GLN A 70 15.25 0.52 0.71
CA GLN A 70 15.20 0.77 2.15
C GLN A 70 13.80 1.27 2.53
N GLU A 71 13.28 0.81 3.68
CA GLU A 71 11.98 1.20 4.25
C GLU A 71 11.87 2.73 4.38
N GLU A 72 12.96 3.39 4.81
CA GLU A 72 13.00 4.84 4.96
C GLU A 72 12.73 5.62 3.67
N ASN A 73 13.08 5.05 2.51
CA ASN A 73 12.80 5.71 1.24
C ASN A 73 11.30 5.72 0.94
N TRP A 74 10.58 4.64 1.27
CA TRP A 74 9.12 4.60 1.14
C TRP A 74 8.45 5.65 2.03
N SER A 75 8.93 5.80 3.27
CA SER A 75 8.45 6.84 4.19
C SER A 75 8.68 8.24 3.66
N ARG A 76 9.86 8.50 3.04
CA ARG A 76 10.19 9.80 2.45
C ARG A 76 9.30 10.12 1.23
N TRP A 77 9.03 9.15 0.37
CA TRP A 77 8.14 9.33 -0.78
C TRP A 77 6.70 9.62 -0.35
N LEU A 78 6.18 8.82 0.58
CA LEU A 78 4.84 9.05 1.13
C LEU A 78 4.75 10.43 1.82
N ALA A 79 5.74 10.79 2.63
CA ALA A 79 5.79 12.09 3.28
C ALA A 79 5.86 13.27 2.28
N GLN A 80 6.54 13.10 1.15
CA GLN A 80 6.55 14.10 0.09
C GLN A 80 5.15 14.28 -0.51
N LEU A 81 4.45 13.19 -0.82
CA LEU A 81 3.07 13.27 -1.34
C LEU A 81 2.10 13.88 -0.33
N ILE A 82 2.24 13.58 0.97
CA ILE A 82 1.44 14.20 2.03
C ILE A 82 1.75 15.70 2.11
N ARG A 83 3.02 16.09 2.02
CA ARG A 83 3.46 17.49 2.11
C ARG A 83 2.92 18.35 0.97
N ASP A 84 2.93 17.80 -0.25
CA ASP A 84 2.59 18.53 -1.46
C ASP A 84 1.10 18.41 -1.83
N SER A 85 0.35 17.58 -1.11
CA SER A 85 -1.10 17.39 -1.26
C SER A 85 -1.86 18.67 -0.86
N LYS A 86 -2.87 19.03 -1.65
CA LYS A 86 -3.86 20.08 -1.37
C LYS A 86 -5.06 19.58 -0.59
N GLY A 87 -5.04 18.33 -0.15
CA GLY A 87 -5.97 17.80 0.83
C GLY A 87 -6.74 16.59 0.34
N ALA A 88 -6.91 16.43 -0.98
CA ALA A 88 -7.71 15.34 -1.55
C ALA A 88 -7.08 13.98 -1.24
N PHE A 89 -5.79 13.83 -1.50
CA PHE A 89 -5.06 12.61 -1.16
C PHE A 89 -5.07 12.33 0.35
N THR A 90 -4.75 13.33 1.17
CA THR A 90 -4.70 13.16 2.62
C THR A 90 -6.07 12.88 3.24
N ALA A 91 -7.17 13.39 2.67
CA ALA A 91 -8.53 13.10 3.11
C ALA A 91 -8.98 11.70 2.69
N ALA A 92 -8.53 11.21 1.53
CA ALA A 92 -8.79 9.84 1.10
C ALA A 92 -8.04 8.80 1.95
N VAL A 93 -6.84 9.14 2.43
CA VAL A 93 -6.02 8.24 3.25
C VAL A 93 -6.38 8.34 4.74
N PHE A 94 -6.46 9.55 5.29
CA PHE A 94 -6.58 9.78 6.73
C PHE A 94 -7.99 10.23 7.13
N ASP A 95 -8.55 9.56 8.13
CA ASP A 95 -9.88 9.87 8.71
C ASP A 95 -9.92 11.20 9.48
N THR A 96 -8.78 11.88 9.58
CA THR A 96 -8.62 13.08 10.40
C THR A 96 -8.65 14.38 9.64
N GLY A 97 -8.95 14.43 8.34
CA GLY A 97 -9.20 15.69 7.64
C GLY A 97 -8.12 16.74 7.91
N LEU A 98 -6.86 16.40 7.62
CA LEU A 98 -5.73 17.30 7.78
C LEU A 98 -5.94 18.56 6.94
N ASP A 99 -5.82 19.74 7.56
CA ASP A 99 -5.83 20.99 6.82
C ASP A 99 -4.51 21.10 6.03
N PRO A 100 -4.56 21.14 4.69
CA PRO A 100 -3.37 21.34 3.86
C PRO A 100 -2.71 22.70 4.13
N GLN A 101 -3.47 23.71 4.58
CA GLN A 101 -2.91 25.03 4.89
C GLN A 101 -2.09 24.98 6.18
N GLY A 102 -0.78 25.19 6.04
CA GLY A 102 0.13 25.17 7.18
C GLY A 102 0.53 23.77 7.64
N LEU A 103 0.21 22.72 6.87
CA LEU A 103 0.63 21.36 7.16
C LEU A 103 2.16 21.24 7.14
N GLN A 104 2.74 20.85 8.27
CA GLN A 104 4.17 20.53 8.37
C GLN A 104 4.38 19.03 8.38
N VAL A 105 5.07 18.52 7.37
CA VAL A 105 5.40 17.09 7.26
C VAL A 105 6.89 16.86 7.45
N ARG A 106 7.26 15.97 8.36
CA ARG A 106 8.65 15.59 8.64
C ARG A 106 8.80 14.07 8.64
N CYS A 107 9.98 13.60 8.25
CA CYS A 107 10.35 12.19 8.33
C CYS A 107 11.33 11.94 9.48
N GLU A 108 11.36 10.70 9.96
CA GLU A 108 12.42 10.19 10.85
C GLU A 108 12.61 11.06 12.12
N LYS A 109 11.50 11.54 12.70
CA LYS A 109 11.57 12.44 13.86
C LYS A 109 11.78 11.64 15.14
N ALA A 110 12.95 11.84 15.77
CA ALA A 110 13.26 11.28 17.07
C ALA A 110 12.60 12.09 18.20
N PHE A 111 12.03 11.36 19.16
CA PHE A 111 11.56 11.86 20.44
C PHE A 111 12.38 11.22 21.54
N GLN A 112 12.92 12.06 22.41
CA GLN A 112 13.66 11.64 23.58
C GLN A 112 12.72 11.58 24.77
N ASP A 113 12.92 10.59 25.62
CA ASP A 113 12.21 10.47 26.88
C ASP A 113 13.18 9.91 27.94
N GLU A 114 13.12 10.45 29.15
CA GLU A 114 14.01 9.99 30.23
C GLU A 114 13.50 8.71 30.91
N GLN A 115 12.20 8.43 30.78
CA GLN A 115 11.51 7.29 31.40
C GLN A 115 11.24 6.17 30.40
N LEU A 116 10.95 6.55 29.14
CA LEU A 116 10.78 5.64 28.02
C LEU A 116 12.04 5.62 27.15
N HIS A 117 12.29 4.52 26.45
CA HIS A 117 13.34 4.50 25.44
C HIS A 117 13.02 5.48 24.29
N ASP A 118 14.04 6.15 23.76
CA ASP A 118 13.92 6.98 22.56
C ASP A 118 13.15 6.26 21.44
N ARG A 119 12.24 6.99 20.78
CA ARG A 119 11.48 6.49 19.63
C ARG A 119 11.61 7.45 18.47
N ARG A 120 11.61 6.88 17.28
CA ARG A 120 11.58 7.61 16.02
C ARG A 120 10.24 7.33 15.37
N VAL A 121 9.54 8.37 14.95
CA VAL A 121 8.35 8.25 14.11
C VAL A 121 8.78 8.41 12.66
N ASP A 122 8.35 7.49 11.79
CA ASP A 122 8.74 7.52 10.38
C ASP A 122 8.19 8.73 9.63
N ILE A 123 6.91 9.04 9.82
CA ILE A 123 6.26 10.24 9.26
C ILE A 123 5.42 10.94 10.33
N ILE A 124 5.60 12.26 10.46
CA ILE A 124 4.75 13.11 11.28
C ILE A 124 4.22 14.28 10.45
N ALA A 125 2.90 14.45 10.42
CA ALA A 125 2.21 15.55 9.74
C ALA A 125 1.44 16.36 10.78
N GLN A 126 1.70 17.67 10.85
CA GLN A 126 1.15 18.56 11.88
C GLN A 126 0.47 19.76 11.21
N GLY A 127 -0.85 19.83 11.32
CA GLY A 127 -1.64 21.02 10.96
C GLY A 127 -1.85 21.94 12.17
N PRO A 128 -2.73 22.95 12.07
CA PRO A 128 -3.04 23.84 13.19
C PRO A 128 -3.68 23.11 14.39
N ASP A 129 -4.72 22.32 14.13
CA ASP A 129 -5.53 21.69 15.19
C ASP A 129 -5.37 20.16 15.25
N ARG A 130 -4.70 19.57 14.26
CA ARG A 130 -4.62 18.11 14.08
C ARG A 130 -3.20 17.64 13.79
N GLY A 131 -2.88 16.45 14.29
CA GLY A 131 -1.61 15.77 14.06
C GLY A 131 -1.83 14.33 13.60
N VAL A 132 -0.94 13.86 12.74
CA VAL A 132 -0.90 12.47 12.29
C VAL A 132 0.51 11.93 12.45
N THR A 133 0.63 10.71 12.95
CA THR A 133 1.86 9.91 12.81
C THR A 133 1.59 8.69 11.95
N VAL A 134 2.55 8.31 11.12
CA VAL A 134 2.53 7.07 10.35
C VAL A 134 3.83 6.34 10.62
N GLU A 135 3.74 5.13 11.15
CA GLU A 135 4.82 4.15 11.16
C GLU A 135 4.71 3.31 9.88
N VAL A 136 5.80 3.15 9.15
CA VAL A 136 5.79 2.54 7.82
C VAL A 136 6.51 1.21 7.88
N LYS A 137 5.87 0.15 7.41
CA LYS A 137 6.44 -1.20 7.35
C LYS A 137 6.31 -1.79 5.95
N ILE A 138 7.39 -2.40 5.45
CA ILE A 138 7.38 -3.19 4.22
C ILE A 138 7.62 -4.66 4.56
N GLU A 139 8.77 -4.98 5.16
CA GLU A 139 9.16 -6.35 5.50
C GLU A 139 9.49 -6.53 6.99
N ASP A 140 9.75 -5.44 7.71
CA ASP A 140 10.05 -5.48 9.14
C ASP A 140 8.79 -5.81 9.96
N GLU A 141 8.95 -6.65 10.99
CA GLU A 141 7.86 -7.17 11.82
C GLU A 141 7.83 -6.57 13.25
N HIS A 142 8.73 -5.63 13.56
CA HIS A 142 8.80 -5.02 14.90
C HIS A 142 7.73 -3.93 15.12
N TYR A 143 6.46 -4.32 15.07
CA TYR A 143 5.32 -3.40 15.13
C TYR A 143 5.05 -2.82 16.53
N GLU A 144 5.49 -3.51 17.58
CA GLU A 144 5.01 -3.32 18.95
C GLU A 144 5.34 -1.93 19.52
N LYS A 145 6.34 -1.25 18.93
CA LYS A 145 6.80 0.08 19.36
C LYS A 145 5.91 1.21 18.85
N THR A 146 4.98 0.94 17.93
CA THR A 146 4.17 1.97 17.25
C THR A 146 3.31 2.77 18.23
N GLY A 147 2.64 2.09 19.18
CA GLY A 147 1.78 2.74 20.18
C GLY A 147 2.56 3.68 21.12
N GLN A 148 3.80 3.31 21.46
CA GLN A 148 4.67 4.13 22.29
C GLN A 148 5.25 5.34 21.52
N ALA A 149 5.59 5.16 20.25
CA ALA A 149 6.03 6.26 19.38
C ALA A 149 4.91 7.29 19.20
N ALA A 150 3.67 6.82 19.04
CA ALA A 150 2.47 7.65 19.00
C ALA A 150 2.27 8.45 20.30
N TYR A 151 2.37 7.81 21.47
CA TYR A 151 2.33 8.48 22.77
C TYR A 151 3.39 9.59 22.88
N LEU A 152 4.63 9.32 22.48
CA LEU A 152 5.71 10.30 22.56
C LEU A 152 5.49 11.49 21.62
N ALA A 153 4.86 11.28 20.46
CA ALA A 153 4.47 12.37 19.56
C ALA A 153 3.45 13.31 20.22
N GLU A 154 2.42 12.75 20.88
CA GLU A 154 1.43 13.54 21.62
C GLU A 154 2.06 14.26 22.83
N LYS A 155 2.87 13.55 23.63
CA LYS A 155 3.50 14.09 24.84
C LYS A 155 4.40 15.29 24.53
N ASN A 156 5.08 15.25 23.38
CA ASN A 156 5.95 16.33 22.92
C ASN A 156 5.21 17.40 22.10
N ASP A 157 3.88 17.32 22.00
CA ASP A 157 3.09 18.35 21.36
C ASP A 157 2.75 19.50 22.31
N GLN A 158 3.27 20.68 22.02
CA GLN A 158 3.02 21.89 22.79
C GLN A 158 1.72 22.61 22.38
N GLN A 159 1.09 22.22 21.27
CA GLN A 159 -0.05 22.93 20.70
C GLN A 159 -1.40 22.30 21.05
N GLY A 160 -1.42 21.15 21.74
CA GLY A 160 -2.66 20.50 22.17
C GLY A 160 -3.52 20.02 21.00
N ARG A 161 -2.90 19.54 19.92
CA ARG A 161 -3.63 19.06 18.74
C ARG A 161 -4.37 17.76 19.04
N THR A 162 -5.39 17.48 18.23
CA THR A 162 -6.00 16.15 18.19
C THR A 162 -5.16 15.24 17.29
N TRP A 163 -4.79 14.06 17.79
CA TRP A 163 -3.89 13.15 17.08
C TRP A 163 -4.61 11.91 16.53
N ALA A 164 -4.14 11.43 15.38
CA ALA A 164 -4.36 10.06 14.93
C ALA A 164 -3.05 9.39 14.55
N HIS A 165 -3.00 8.09 14.78
CA HIS A 165 -1.80 7.30 14.62
C HIS A 165 -2.08 6.12 13.72
N TYR A 166 -1.18 5.90 12.76
CA TYR A 166 -1.34 4.86 11.76
C TYR A 166 -0.12 3.94 11.73
N LEU A 167 -0.38 2.65 11.53
CA LEU A 167 0.61 1.65 11.13
C LEU A 167 0.31 1.28 9.68
N LEU A 168 1.23 1.58 8.76
CA LEU A 168 1.11 1.25 7.34
C LEU A 168 1.87 -0.05 7.06
N LEU A 169 1.16 -1.09 6.61
CA LEU A 169 1.77 -2.39 6.28
C LEU A 169 1.19 -3.02 5.00
N PRO A 170 1.89 -3.99 4.38
CA PRO A 170 1.30 -4.77 3.29
C PRO A 170 0.17 -5.66 3.83
N LYS A 171 -0.91 -5.85 3.08
CA LYS A 171 -2.05 -6.67 3.53
C LYS A 171 -1.66 -8.11 3.84
N ARG A 172 -0.67 -8.66 3.13
CA ARG A 172 -0.09 -10.00 3.41
C ARG A 172 0.50 -10.15 4.82
N LYS A 173 0.77 -9.04 5.52
CA LYS A 173 1.32 -9.01 6.89
C LYS A 173 0.24 -8.99 7.99
N SER A 174 -1.04 -9.18 7.63
CA SER A 174 -2.16 -9.17 8.59
C SER A 174 -2.05 -10.28 9.64
N ASP A 175 -1.54 -11.45 9.28
CA ASP A 175 -1.38 -12.57 10.22
C ASP A 175 -0.25 -12.29 11.21
N GLU A 176 0.86 -11.70 10.76
CA GLU A 176 1.96 -11.27 11.61
C GLU A 176 1.53 -10.14 12.56
N LEU A 177 0.72 -9.19 12.07
CA LEU A 177 0.09 -8.17 12.91
C LEU A 177 -0.74 -8.80 14.03
N GLN A 178 -1.59 -9.77 13.68
CA GLN A 178 -2.40 -10.53 14.65
C GLN A 178 -1.51 -11.32 15.62
N GLY A 179 -0.39 -11.86 15.16
CA GLY A 179 0.61 -12.53 15.99
C GLY A 179 1.29 -11.61 17.01
N SER A 180 1.69 -10.40 16.60
CA SER A 180 2.37 -9.42 17.48
C SER A 180 1.44 -8.82 18.53
N PHE A 181 0.18 -8.57 18.19
CA PHE A 181 -0.73 -7.82 19.06
C PHE A 181 -1.85 -8.67 19.68
N GLY A 182 -2.13 -9.85 19.17
CA GLY A 182 -3.13 -10.77 19.71
C GLY A 182 -4.51 -10.11 19.87
N ASP A 183 -5.11 -10.26 21.04
CA ASP A 183 -6.45 -9.75 21.37
C ASP A 183 -6.58 -8.21 21.34
N ARG A 184 -5.47 -7.49 21.14
CA ARG A 184 -5.46 -6.03 20.98
C ARG A 184 -5.87 -5.58 19.58
N VAL A 185 -5.83 -6.48 18.60
CA VAL A 185 -6.30 -6.21 17.23
C VAL A 185 -7.81 -6.28 17.22
N ARG A 186 -8.45 -5.18 16.83
CA ARG A 186 -9.90 -5.02 16.74
C ARG A 186 -10.28 -4.64 15.32
N GLU A 187 -11.20 -5.38 14.74
CA GLU A 187 -11.91 -4.92 13.55
C GLU A 187 -12.96 -3.90 13.98
N THR A 188 -12.94 -2.72 13.36
CA THR A 188 -14.00 -1.72 13.48
C THR A 188 -14.77 -1.63 12.16
N ASP A 189 -15.87 -0.87 12.15
CA ASP A 189 -16.70 -0.71 10.94
C ASP A 189 -15.92 -0.12 9.75
N SER A 190 -14.82 0.60 9.99
CA SER A 190 -14.03 1.25 8.94
C SER A 190 -12.65 0.62 8.73
N ARG A 191 -11.90 0.33 9.79
CA ARG A 191 -10.51 -0.17 9.72
C ARG A 191 -10.14 -1.07 10.89
N VAL A 192 -9.05 -1.82 10.72
CA VAL A 192 -8.42 -2.54 11.84
C VAL A 192 -7.76 -1.53 12.77
N ARG A 193 -7.90 -1.72 14.08
CA ARG A 193 -7.35 -0.87 15.14
C ARG A 193 -6.62 -1.71 16.18
N ILE A 194 -5.54 -1.16 16.72
CA ILE A 194 -4.73 -1.74 17.77
C ILE A 194 -4.99 -0.96 19.05
N ASP A 195 -5.50 -1.62 20.08
CA ASP A 195 -5.76 -1.01 21.37
C ASP A 195 -4.46 -0.84 22.20
N PRO A 196 -4.34 0.27 22.96
CA PRO A 196 -3.22 0.49 23.86
C PRO A 196 -3.30 -0.45 25.07
N VAL A 197 -2.15 -0.85 25.61
CA VAL A 197 -2.11 -1.67 26.84
C VAL A 197 -2.05 -0.86 28.13
N ASN A 198 -1.62 0.40 28.06
CA ASN A 198 -1.44 1.29 29.21
C ASN A 198 -1.50 2.77 28.77
N ASP A 199 -1.33 3.69 29.73
CA ASP A 199 -1.40 5.13 29.50
C ASP A 199 -0.21 5.71 28.69
N GLU A 200 0.85 4.93 28.51
CA GLU A 200 2.07 5.25 27.74
C GLU A 200 1.99 4.76 26.29
N GLU A 201 0.83 4.28 25.87
CA GLU A 201 0.53 3.95 24.49
C GLU A 201 -0.71 4.70 23.99
N ARG A 202 -0.81 4.81 22.67
CA ARG A 202 -1.98 5.35 21.99
C ARG A 202 -2.57 4.34 21.03
N PRO A 203 -3.89 4.38 20.80
CA PRO A 203 -4.53 3.54 19.81
C PRO A 203 -3.96 3.83 18.42
N VAL A 204 -3.74 2.78 17.65
CA VAL A 204 -3.17 2.87 16.29
C VAL A 204 -4.15 2.26 15.30
N THR A 205 -4.44 2.98 14.22
CA THR A 205 -5.25 2.47 13.12
C THR A 205 -4.35 1.83 12.08
N VAL A 206 -4.72 0.68 11.55
CA VAL A 206 -3.96 0.01 10.50
C VAL A 206 -4.38 0.58 9.14
N LEU A 207 -3.38 0.92 8.33
CA LEU A 207 -3.52 1.25 6.92
C LEU A 207 -2.82 0.19 6.10
N TYR A 208 -3.41 -0.18 4.97
CA TYR A 208 -2.75 -1.04 3.99
C TYR A 208 -2.18 -0.24 2.83
N TRP A 209 -1.05 -0.70 2.28
CA TRP A 209 -0.47 -0.09 1.07
C TRP A 209 -1.42 -0.06 -0.13
N SER A 210 -2.36 -1.01 -0.22
CA SER A 210 -3.43 -1.00 -1.23
C SER A 210 -4.35 0.22 -1.10
N GLU A 211 -4.61 0.71 0.12
CA GLU A 211 -5.38 1.93 0.34
C GLU A 211 -4.61 3.17 -0.14
N ILE A 212 -3.29 3.21 0.09
CA ILE A 212 -2.42 4.28 -0.41
C ILE A 212 -2.41 4.29 -1.95
N ALA A 213 -2.18 3.14 -2.59
CA ALA A 213 -2.19 3.02 -4.04
C ALA A 213 -3.53 3.45 -4.65
N ARG A 214 -4.65 2.97 -4.08
CA ARG A 214 -5.99 3.35 -4.52
C ARG A 214 -6.23 4.86 -4.38
N ALA A 215 -5.89 5.44 -3.22
CA ALA A 215 -6.05 6.87 -2.99
C ALA A 215 -5.24 7.71 -4.01
N ILE A 216 -4.02 7.28 -4.33
CA ILE A 216 -3.20 7.95 -5.36
C ILE A 216 -3.87 7.86 -6.73
N ARG A 217 -4.27 6.65 -7.17
CA ARG A 217 -4.95 6.43 -8.46
C ARG A 217 -6.17 7.34 -8.60
N GLN A 218 -7.06 7.33 -7.60
CA GLN A 218 -8.28 8.14 -7.60
C GLN A 218 -7.97 9.63 -7.67
N THR A 219 -7.00 10.07 -6.89
CA THR A 219 -6.61 11.49 -6.83
C THR A 219 -6.05 11.97 -8.18
N ILE A 220 -5.28 11.12 -8.88
CA ILE A 220 -4.75 11.45 -10.22
C ILE A 220 -5.88 11.45 -11.26
N LEU A 221 -6.74 10.43 -11.28
CA LEU A 221 -7.81 10.28 -12.27
C LEU A 221 -8.89 11.37 -12.16
N THR A 222 -9.18 11.84 -10.94
CA THR A 222 -10.15 12.91 -10.69
C THR A 222 -9.57 14.31 -10.82
N ASP A 223 -8.27 14.43 -11.15
CA ASP A 223 -7.51 15.69 -11.19
C ASP A 223 -7.67 16.55 -9.92
N ALA A 224 -7.81 15.89 -8.77
CA ALA A 224 -8.07 16.56 -7.49
C ALA A 224 -6.80 17.21 -6.90
N GLU A 225 -5.62 16.83 -7.39
CA GLU A 225 -4.33 17.42 -7.00
C GLU A 225 -3.69 18.16 -8.18
N PRO A 226 -3.51 19.48 -8.09
CA PRO A 226 -3.34 20.31 -9.28
C PRO A 226 -1.89 20.51 -9.73
N SER A 227 -0.89 19.89 -9.07
CA SER A 227 0.51 20.07 -9.49
C SER A 227 1.00 18.89 -10.32
N ASP A 228 1.62 19.18 -11.46
CA ASP A 228 2.26 18.17 -12.32
C ASP A 228 3.31 17.36 -11.56
N HIS A 229 4.01 18.01 -10.62
CA HIS A 229 5.01 17.33 -9.80
C HIS A 229 4.39 16.30 -8.85
N TRP A 230 3.26 16.65 -8.21
CA TRP A 230 2.52 15.72 -7.37
C TRP A 230 1.97 14.57 -8.20
N ARG A 231 1.35 14.86 -9.35
CA ARG A 231 0.78 13.84 -10.25
C ARG A 231 1.86 12.87 -10.76
N ALA A 232 3.01 13.37 -11.20
CA ALA A 232 4.13 12.53 -11.65
C ALA A 232 4.75 11.70 -10.52
N SER A 233 4.90 12.28 -9.33
CA SER A 233 5.43 11.57 -8.16
C SER A 233 4.45 10.49 -7.70
N GLY A 234 3.15 10.81 -7.66
CA GLY A 234 2.08 9.89 -7.31
C GLY A 234 2.01 8.74 -8.29
N TYR A 235 2.00 9.03 -9.60
CA TYR A 235 1.96 8.01 -10.65
C TYR A 235 3.11 7.01 -10.50
N LEU A 236 4.34 7.50 -10.38
CA LEU A 236 5.51 6.64 -10.21
C LEU A 236 5.49 5.89 -8.88
N PHE A 237 5.03 6.51 -7.79
CA PHE A 237 4.95 5.86 -6.49
C PHE A 237 3.90 4.76 -6.46
N THR A 238 2.71 4.97 -7.04
CA THR A 238 1.67 3.94 -7.11
C THR A 238 2.11 2.76 -7.98
N THR A 239 2.80 3.00 -9.11
CA THR A 239 3.43 1.94 -9.90
C THR A 239 4.35 1.07 -9.04
N LEU A 240 5.20 1.68 -8.22
CA LEU A 240 6.14 0.93 -7.39
C LEU A 240 5.48 0.24 -6.20
N ILE A 241 4.49 0.85 -5.55
CA ILE A 241 3.71 0.19 -4.50
C ILE A 241 3.08 -1.09 -5.06
N GLU A 242 2.37 -0.97 -6.19
CA GLU A 242 1.64 -2.09 -6.75
C GLU A 242 2.59 -3.20 -7.22
N GLN A 243 3.69 -2.87 -7.89
CA GLN A 243 4.61 -3.89 -8.42
C GLN A 243 5.61 -4.46 -7.41
N ARG A 244 5.95 -3.73 -6.33
CA ARG A 244 7.01 -4.15 -5.37
C ARG A 244 6.51 -4.51 -3.99
N ILE A 245 5.39 -3.93 -3.56
CA ILE A 245 4.82 -4.18 -2.22
C ILE A 245 3.62 -5.10 -2.34
N MET A 246 2.78 -4.91 -3.36
CA MET A 246 1.60 -5.73 -3.60
C MET A 246 1.83 -6.83 -4.63
N ASP A 247 3.01 -6.87 -5.24
CA ASP A 247 3.43 -7.84 -6.26
C ASP A 247 2.44 -7.99 -7.43
N CYS A 248 1.71 -6.93 -7.78
CA CYS A 248 0.77 -6.92 -8.89
C CYS A 248 1.47 -7.18 -10.24
N TYR A 249 0.84 -8.00 -11.09
CA TYR A 249 1.28 -8.26 -12.45
C TYR A 249 1.03 -7.04 -13.36
N PRO A 250 2.08 -6.55 -14.03
CA PRO A 250 1.90 -5.58 -15.12
C PRO A 250 1.25 -6.23 -16.35
N LEU A 251 0.49 -5.46 -17.12
CA LEU A 251 -0.16 -5.92 -18.36
C LEU A 251 0.85 -6.56 -19.32
N SER A 252 2.00 -5.91 -19.54
CA SER A 252 3.07 -6.46 -20.39
C SER A 252 3.56 -7.84 -19.95
N THR A 253 3.48 -8.15 -18.66
CA THR A 253 3.87 -9.47 -18.13
C THR A 253 2.79 -10.51 -18.43
N ILE A 254 1.51 -10.14 -18.28
CA ILE A 254 0.38 -11.03 -18.58
C ILE A 254 0.33 -11.35 -20.09
N GLU A 255 0.48 -10.35 -20.94
CA GLU A 255 0.53 -10.52 -22.40
C GLU A 255 1.66 -11.48 -22.82
N ARG A 256 2.83 -11.35 -22.18
CA ARG A 256 3.96 -12.26 -22.39
C ARG A 256 3.63 -13.69 -21.96
N ILE A 257 2.98 -13.88 -20.81
CA ILE A 257 2.55 -15.20 -20.30
C ILE A 257 1.55 -15.87 -21.25
N GLN A 258 0.64 -15.09 -21.85
CA GLN A 258 -0.36 -15.60 -22.79
C GLN A 258 0.25 -15.98 -24.15
N THR A 259 1.32 -15.30 -24.58
CA THR A 259 1.94 -15.49 -25.91
C THR A 259 3.11 -16.47 -25.93
N GLU A 260 3.86 -16.57 -24.83
CA GLU A 260 5.02 -17.48 -24.71
C GLU A 260 4.61 -18.80 -24.05
N ARG A 261 5.16 -19.94 -24.52
CA ARG A 261 5.04 -21.21 -23.79
C ARG A 261 5.77 -21.07 -22.46
N VAL A 262 5.01 -20.85 -21.38
CA VAL A 262 5.48 -20.59 -20.02
C VAL A 262 6.61 -21.55 -19.64
N GLY A 263 7.82 -21.01 -19.46
CA GLY A 263 8.96 -21.77 -18.93
C GLY A 263 8.81 -21.99 -17.41
N ILE A 264 9.55 -22.94 -16.85
CA ILE A 264 9.49 -23.29 -15.40
C ILE A 264 9.68 -22.04 -14.52
N SER A 265 10.51 -21.06 -14.93
CA SER A 265 10.72 -19.80 -14.21
C SER A 265 9.51 -18.87 -14.19
N ASP A 266 8.70 -18.85 -15.25
CA ASP A 266 7.49 -18.03 -15.31
C ASP A 266 6.36 -18.69 -14.52
N VAL A 267 6.34 -20.03 -14.43
CA VAL A 267 5.43 -20.77 -13.53
C VAL A 267 5.72 -20.45 -12.05
N THR A 268 6.98 -20.34 -11.63
CA THR A 268 7.31 -20.00 -10.23
C THR A 268 6.84 -18.59 -9.86
N ARG A 269 6.90 -17.63 -10.79
CA ARG A 269 6.35 -16.27 -10.58
C ARG A 269 4.83 -16.23 -10.56
N LEU A 270 4.17 -17.14 -11.28
CA LEU A 270 2.72 -17.32 -11.26
C LEU A 270 2.20 -17.93 -9.95
N GLN A 271 3.04 -18.65 -9.23
CA GLN A 271 2.66 -19.34 -7.99
C GLN A 271 2.73 -18.46 -6.74
N THR A 272 3.32 -17.27 -6.82
CA THR A 272 3.60 -16.42 -5.63
C THR A 272 2.59 -15.30 -5.43
N ILE A 273 1.80 -14.95 -6.44
CA ILE A 273 0.88 -13.81 -6.41
C ILE A 273 -0.51 -14.33 -6.72
N ASP A 274 -1.50 -13.90 -5.95
CA ASP A 274 -2.91 -14.23 -6.17
C ASP A 274 -3.54 -13.21 -7.13
N PRO A 275 -3.87 -13.59 -8.39
CA PRO A 275 -4.50 -12.67 -9.33
C PRO A 275 -5.87 -12.18 -8.85
N ALA A 276 -6.58 -12.95 -8.01
CA ALA A 276 -7.85 -12.53 -7.45
C ALA A 276 -7.72 -11.34 -6.51
N GLU A 277 -6.62 -11.25 -5.74
CA GLU A 277 -6.35 -10.08 -4.90
C GLU A 277 -6.06 -8.82 -5.73
N GLN A 278 -5.28 -8.96 -6.80
CA GLN A 278 -5.03 -7.86 -7.74
C GLN A 278 -6.33 -7.42 -8.42
N LEU A 279 -7.16 -8.36 -8.89
CA LEU A 279 -8.47 -8.06 -9.46
C LEU A 279 -9.37 -7.30 -8.48
N ALA A 280 -9.43 -7.73 -7.22
CA ALA A 280 -10.21 -7.07 -6.19
C ALA A 280 -9.74 -5.62 -5.94
N HIS A 281 -8.42 -5.41 -5.86
CA HIS A 281 -7.82 -4.07 -5.73
C HIS A 281 -8.15 -3.15 -6.93
N LEU A 282 -7.97 -3.66 -8.15
CA LEU A 282 -8.21 -2.88 -9.36
C LEU A 282 -9.69 -2.54 -9.56
N LYS A 283 -10.60 -3.49 -9.31
CA LYS A 283 -12.05 -3.27 -9.41
C LYS A 283 -12.58 -2.26 -8.38
N ALA A 284 -12.02 -2.27 -7.16
CA ALA A 284 -12.34 -1.27 -6.15
C ALA A 284 -11.93 0.15 -6.61
N THR A 285 -10.84 0.24 -7.37
CA THR A 285 -10.39 1.51 -7.96
C THR A 285 -11.29 1.94 -9.13
N HIS A 286 -11.75 0.99 -9.97
CA HIS A 286 -12.58 1.24 -11.15
C HIS A 286 -14.01 1.70 -10.83
N THR A 287 -14.65 1.11 -9.83
CA THR A 287 -16.08 1.35 -9.53
C THR A 287 -16.33 2.75 -8.97
N GLU A 288 -15.40 3.30 -8.20
CA GLU A 288 -15.57 4.59 -7.52
C GLU A 288 -15.45 5.80 -8.48
N VAL A 289 -14.81 5.65 -9.64
CA VAL A 289 -14.68 6.72 -10.65
C VAL A 289 -15.97 6.92 -11.45
N HIS A 290 -16.82 5.90 -11.60
CA HIS A 290 -18.08 5.99 -12.33
C HIS A 290 -19.24 6.63 -11.54
N HIS A 291 -19.01 7.01 -10.28
CA HIS A 291 -20.00 7.65 -9.41
C HIS A 291 -19.62 9.08 -8.98
N GLY A 292 -18.56 9.64 -9.57
CA GLY A 292 -18.14 11.04 -9.41
C GLY A 292 -18.73 11.96 -10.47
#